data_AF-A0A0K1QBQ4-F1
#
_entry.id   AF-A0A0K1QBQ4-F1
#
_cell.length_a   1.000
_cell.length_b   1.000
_cell.length_c   1.000
_cell.angle_alpha   90.00
_cell.angle_beta   90.00
_cell.angle_gamma   90.00
#
_symmetry.space_group_name_H-M   'P 1'
#
loop_
_entity.id
_entity.type
_entity.pdbx_description
1 polymer ?
#
loop_
_entity_poly.entity_id
_entity_poly.type
_entity_poly.pdbx_seq_one_letter_code
_entity_poly.pdbx_strand_id
1 'polypeptide(L)'
;MATGIRKQRIAVVTVGLLASAAFMYLAVRRLDFGSLRSVLASARIWPWVPLGILSYVGGHVLRGQRCRLLVSKDASLGLGTASNVVVVGYASNNVFPARLGEFVRAGMLAERTGMPVAQSLVVTFIERVFDGLAILVLLVLGTLSGNAPPWMHELVRVALVVFGSACAVMVLGAHSPSFVVTAASRIGTKLGEKWHDRLVALATSITSAGACLRSPRDAISIALYSLLIWTLEAGLFIALLPAFGLPLRFATGAVAMSVTNLGLLVPSSPGFVGPFHFFCSRAVMASGVAEATALGYATVVHLAFFVPVTLWGAGAMLWYGVQVGATAAMARAARKEAKTTLVQGIQVHEVASLPRVRVEETTTPFVRALVEAVVVPEGTQASTAVIDDTAVFVYGQLRELPPSLGLLFECGMTFFRFVTRLRYLRGYCNLSLDTRRRWLHAWAESPYALFRKLMKPIRGVALLGYYDHPITRASILESPEALLAPASLVRGKELDTKTAAEAQS
;
A
#
# COMPACT_ATOMS: atom_id res chain seq x y z
N MET A 1 -23.06 -16.21 3.82
CA MET A 1 -22.11 -15.30 4.52
C MET A 1 -21.23 -14.49 3.54
N ALA A 2 -20.60 -15.11 2.52
CA ALA A 2 -19.71 -14.41 1.57
C ALA A 2 -20.38 -13.29 0.74
N THR A 3 -21.67 -13.41 0.44
CA THR A 3 -22.47 -12.40 -0.31
C THR A 3 -22.75 -11.12 0.49
N GLY A 4 -22.92 -11.23 1.81
CA GLY A 4 -23.13 -10.07 2.70
C GLY A 4 -21.87 -9.21 2.86
N ILE A 5 -20.71 -9.86 2.99
CA ILE A 5 -19.40 -9.20 3.08
C ILE A 5 -19.09 -8.44 1.78
N ARG A 6 -19.46 -8.99 0.61
CA ARG A 6 -19.30 -8.33 -0.68
C ARG A 6 -20.16 -7.07 -0.83
N LYS A 7 -21.43 -7.11 -0.38
CA LYS A 7 -22.33 -5.94 -0.40
C LYS A 7 -21.85 -4.82 0.53
N GLN A 8 -21.39 -5.15 1.74
CA GLN A 8 -20.86 -4.17 2.69
C GLN A 8 -19.57 -3.50 2.17
N ARG A 9 -18.66 -4.27 1.55
CA ARG A 9 -17.45 -3.72 0.92
C ARG A 9 -17.78 -2.75 -0.21
N ILE A 10 -18.75 -3.10 -1.07
CA ILE A 10 -19.20 -2.21 -2.16
C ILE A 10 -19.80 -0.92 -1.59
N ALA A 11 -20.67 -1.02 -0.57
CA ALA A 11 -21.29 0.15 0.05
C ALA A 11 -20.26 1.14 0.64
N VAL A 12 -19.26 0.65 1.37
CA VAL A 12 -18.20 1.51 1.95
C VAL A 12 -17.37 2.20 0.86
N VAL A 13 -17.03 1.47 -0.21
CA VAL A 13 -16.29 2.03 -1.35
C VAL A 13 -17.14 3.09 -2.07
N THR A 14 -18.42 2.80 -2.31
CA THR A 14 -19.35 3.73 -2.96
C THR A 14 -19.55 5.00 -2.13
N VAL A 15 -19.76 4.87 -0.82
CA VAL A 15 -19.89 6.03 0.08
C VAL A 15 -18.62 6.88 0.09
N GLY A 16 -17.44 6.25 0.19
CA GLY A 16 -16.16 6.97 0.14
C GLY A 16 -15.94 7.70 -1.19
N LEU A 17 -16.31 7.07 -2.32
CA LEU A 17 -16.23 7.70 -3.65
C LEU A 17 -17.22 8.86 -3.79
N LEU A 18 -18.46 8.70 -3.34
CA LEU A 18 -19.48 9.76 -3.36
C LEU A 18 -19.09 10.94 -2.48
N ALA A 19 -18.59 10.68 -1.27
CA ALA A 19 -18.08 11.72 -0.38
C ALA A 19 -16.93 12.50 -1.03
N SER A 20 -15.96 11.81 -1.62
CA SER A 20 -14.85 12.48 -2.32
C SER A 20 -15.27 13.24 -3.55
N ALA A 21 -16.18 12.70 -4.37
CA ALA A 21 -16.75 13.41 -5.51
C ALA A 21 -17.49 14.67 -5.05
N ALA A 22 -18.27 14.59 -3.96
CA ALA A 22 -18.94 15.73 -3.37
C ALA A 22 -17.95 16.78 -2.87
N PHE A 23 -16.92 16.41 -2.11
CA PHE A 23 -15.91 17.36 -1.63
C PHE A 23 -15.07 17.96 -2.76
N MET A 24 -14.74 17.19 -3.79
CA MET A 24 -14.05 17.69 -4.97
C MET A 24 -14.94 18.68 -5.75
N TYR A 25 -16.21 18.34 -5.95
CA TYR A 25 -17.17 19.26 -6.56
C TYR A 25 -17.30 20.53 -5.71
N LEU A 26 -17.43 20.42 -4.39
CA LEU A 26 -17.49 21.58 -3.49
C LEU A 26 -16.23 22.44 -3.54
N ALA A 27 -15.05 21.85 -3.75
CA ALA A 27 -13.77 22.54 -3.87
C ALA A 27 -13.59 23.25 -5.23
N VAL A 28 -14.21 22.75 -6.30
CA VAL A 28 -14.00 23.24 -7.68
C VAL A 28 -15.20 24.03 -8.23
N ARG A 29 -16.40 23.88 -7.67
CA ARG A 29 -17.65 24.44 -8.24
C ARG A 29 -17.70 25.96 -8.39
N ARG A 30 -16.83 26.71 -7.71
CA ARG A 30 -16.75 28.19 -7.76
C ARG A 30 -15.47 28.68 -8.44
N LEU A 31 -14.69 27.78 -9.02
CA LEU A 31 -13.35 28.06 -9.51
C LEU A 31 -13.37 28.45 -11.00
N ASP A 32 -12.65 29.52 -11.33
CA ASP A 32 -12.20 29.77 -12.70
C ASP A 32 -10.91 28.95 -12.98
N PHE A 33 -11.00 28.01 -13.92
CA PHE A 33 -9.88 27.15 -14.31
C PHE A 33 -8.72 27.93 -14.93
N GLY A 34 -8.97 29.08 -15.56
CA GLY A 34 -7.92 29.96 -16.08
C GLY A 34 -7.03 30.50 -14.95
N SER A 35 -7.68 31.01 -13.90
CA SER A 35 -7.01 31.51 -12.69
C SER A 35 -6.23 30.43 -11.94
N LEU A 36 -6.73 29.20 -11.84
CA LEU A 36 -5.97 28.11 -11.22
C LEU A 36 -4.70 27.77 -12.01
N ARG A 37 -4.80 27.73 -13.33
CA ARG A 37 -3.65 27.45 -14.20
C ARG A 37 -2.57 28.52 -14.08
N SER A 38 -2.95 29.80 -14.03
CA SER A 38 -1.98 30.90 -13.88
C SER A 38 -1.31 30.89 -12.51
N VAL A 39 -2.04 30.59 -11.44
CA VAL A 39 -1.49 30.40 -10.08
C VAL A 39 -0.49 29.24 -10.06
N LEU A 40 -0.82 28.09 -10.63
CA LEU A 40 0.10 26.94 -10.66
C LEU A 40 1.34 27.21 -11.51
N ALA A 41 1.21 27.94 -12.61
CA ALA A 41 2.32 28.32 -13.47
C ALA A 41 3.25 29.36 -12.83
N SER A 42 2.71 30.22 -11.95
CA SER A 42 3.49 31.24 -11.24
C SER A 42 4.06 30.76 -9.90
N ALA A 43 3.73 29.55 -9.46
CA ALA A 43 4.20 28.99 -8.21
C ALA A 43 5.71 28.76 -8.21
N ARG A 44 6.41 29.31 -7.21
CA ARG A 44 7.87 29.19 -7.06
C ARG A 44 8.21 27.88 -6.35
N ILE A 45 8.44 26.83 -7.13
CA ILE A 45 8.71 25.47 -6.61
C ILE A 45 10.03 25.40 -5.83
N TRP A 46 11.08 26.07 -6.32
CA TRP A 46 12.39 26.10 -5.67
C TRP A 46 12.54 27.36 -4.80
N PRO A 47 13.10 27.27 -3.56
CA PRO A 47 13.54 26.06 -2.83
C PRO A 47 12.44 25.41 -1.96
N TRP A 48 11.26 26.01 -1.96
CA TRP A 48 10.20 25.80 -0.96
C TRP A 48 9.64 24.38 -0.94
N VAL A 49 9.37 23.78 -2.11
CA VAL A 49 8.78 22.43 -2.19
C VAL A 49 9.75 21.36 -1.69
N PRO A 50 11.02 21.30 -2.14
CA PRO A 50 12.00 20.36 -1.59
C PRO A 50 12.22 20.50 -0.08
N LEU A 51 12.27 21.72 0.46
CA LEU A 51 12.38 21.97 1.91
C LEU A 51 11.19 21.38 2.67
N GLY A 52 9.97 21.59 2.16
CA GLY A 52 8.76 21.01 2.74
C GLY A 52 8.76 19.48 2.69
N ILE A 53 9.15 18.90 1.55
CA ILE A 53 9.28 17.43 1.39
C ILE A 53 10.30 16.86 2.37
N LEU A 54 11.45 17.52 2.53
CA LEU A 54 12.49 17.08 3.46
C LEU A 54 11.97 17.06 4.91
N SER A 55 11.26 18.12 5.31
CA SER A 55 10.61 18.19 6.64
C SER A 55 9.63 17.03 6.84
N TYR A 56 8.77 16.79 5.85
CA TYR A 56 7.77 15.73 5.89
C TYR A 56 8.37 14.31 5.93
N VAL A 57 9.38 14.03 5.11
CA VAL A 57 10.11 12.74 5.11
C VAL A 57 10.84 12.53 6.43
N GLY A 58 11.45 13.57 7.00
CA GLY A 58 12.03 13.53 8.34
C GLY A 58 11.02 13.14 9.41
N GLY A 59 9.79 13.67 9.31
CA GLY A 59 8.67 13.28 10.18
C GLY A 59 8.35 11.79 10.13
N HIS A 60 8.44 11.14 8.96
CA HIS A 60 8.21 9.68 8.84
C HIS A 60 9.31 8.83 9.48
N VAL A 61 10.56 9.29 9.46
CA VAL A 61 11.64 8.62 10.19
C VAL A 61 11.39 8.69 11.71
N LEU A 62 10.96 9.85 12.20
CA LEU A 62 10.59 10.01 13.61
C LEU A 62 9.37 9.18 14.00
N ARG A 63 8.39 9.01 13.10
CA ARG A 63 7.28 8.06 13.32
C ARG A 63 7.80 6.63 13.49
N GLY A 64 8.81 6.22 12.72
CA GLY A 64 9.50 4.95 12.90
C GLY A 64 10.14 4.82 14.28
N GLN A 65 10.85 5.87 14.74
CA GLN A 65 11.44 5.88 16.08
C GLN A 65 10.38 5.81 17.19
N ARG A 66 9.29 6.57 17.07
CA ARG A 66 8.16 6.52 18.00
C ARG A 66 7.50 5.14 18.03
N CYS A 67 7.34 4.50 16.87
CA CYS A 67 6.83 3.14 16.74
C CYS A 67 7.71 2.14 17.53
N ARG A 68 9.05 2.30 17.48
CA ARG A 68 9.97 1.47 18.31
C ARG A 68 9.74 1.65 19.80
N LEU A 69 9.48 2.88 20.25
CA LEU A 69 9.19 3.14 21.66
C LEU A 69 7.88 2.48 22.10
N LEU A 70 6.84 2.57 21.27
CA LEU A 70 5.52 1.98 21.56
C LEU A 70 5.57 0.46 21.73
N VAL A 71 6.42 -0.23 20.97
CA VAL A 71 6.56 -1.70 21.02
C VAL A 71 7.73 -2.19 21.87
N SER A 72 8.51 -1.28 22.46
CA SER A 72 9.79 -1.60 23.13
C SER A 72 9.70 -2.58 24.30
N LYS A 73 8.52 -2.73 24.91
CA LYS A 73 8.27 -3.67 26.02
C LYS A 73 7.98 -5.09 25.52
N ASP A 74 7.60 -5.25 24.26
CA ASP A 74 7.17 -6.52 23.66
C ASP A 74 8.17 -7.04 22.62
N ALA A 75 8.79 -6.15 21.83
CA ALA A 75 9.68 -6.52 20.75
C ALA A 75 10.73 -5.44 20.45
N SER A 76 11.87 -5.86 19.90
CA SER A 76 12.89 -4.96 19.38
C SER A 76 12.75 -4.81 17.85
N LEU A 77 12.79 -3.58 17.38
CA LEU A 77 12.71 -3.24 15.95
C LEU A 77 13.84 -2.28 15.59
N GLY A 78 14.50 -2.52 14.46
CA GLY A 78 15.42 -1.56 13.86
C GLY A 78 14.67 -0.34 13.29
N LEU A 79 15.30 0.84 13.30
CA LEU A 79 14.69 2.09 12.84
C LEU A 79 14.21 2.02 11.40
N GLY A 80 15.03 1.51 10.47
CA GLY A 80 14.62 1.38 9.06
C GLY A 80 13.37 0.52 8.90
N THR A 81 13.29 -0.60 9.64
CA THR A 81 12.13 -1.49 9.60
C THR A 81 10.90 -0.83 10.20
N ALA A 82 11.02 -0.17 11.34
CA ALA A 82 9.91 0.54 11.97
C ALA A 82 9.39 1.69 11.09
N SER A 83 10.28 2.48 10.50
CA SER A 83 9.92 3.54 9.55
C SER A 83 9.21 2.97 8.33
N ASN A 84 9.72 1.88 7.75
CA ASN A 84 9.07 1.26 6.60
C ASN A 84 7.69 0.69 6.95
N VAL A 85 7.51 0.05 8.11
CA VAL A 85 6.19 -0.44 8.57
C VAL A 85 5.17 0.71 8.62
N VAL A 86 5.57 1.86 9.17
CA VAL A 86 4.73 3.06 9.22
C VAL A 86 4.40 3.53 7.81
N VAL A 87 5.42 3.78 6.98
CA VAL A 87 5.27 4.37 5.65
C VAL A 87 4.46 3.47 4.72
N VAL A 88 4.62 2.15 4.82
CA VAL A 88 3.80 1.17 4.10
C VAL A 88 2.31 1.32 4.47
N GLY A 89 1.99 1.57 5.74
CA GLY A 89 0.64 1.89 6.18
C GLY A 89 0.08 3.16 5.54
N TYR A 90 0.85 4.25 5.55
CA TYR A 90 0.45 5.50 4.93
C TYR A 90 0.30 5.38 3.40
N ALA A 91 1.23 4.72 2.72
CA ALA A 91 1.12 4.44 1.29
C ALA A 91 -0.08 3.54 0.96
N SER A 92 -0.41 2.61 1.85
CA SER A 92 -1.62 1.78 1.71
C SER A 92 -2.90 2.61 1.81
N ASN A 93 -2.95 3.63 2.69
CA ASN A 93 -4.07 4.57 2.78
C ASN A 93 -4.23 5.43 1.52
N ASN A 94 -3.14 5.66 0.77
CA ASN A 94 -3.19 6.37 -0.51
C ASN A 94 -3.84 5.54 -1.62
N VAL A 95 -3.79 4.20 -1.52
CA VAL A 95 -4.29 3.28 -2.55
C VAL A 95 -5.65 2.68 -2.17
N PHE A 96 -5.83 2.30 -0.90
CA PHE A 96 -7.04 1.65 -0.42
C PHE A 96 -8.04 2.66 0.15
N PRO A 97 -9.35 2.48 -0.11
CA PRO A 97 -10.39 3.30 0.49
C PRO A 97 -10.51 3.04 2.00
N ALA A 98 -11.21 3.94 2.70
CA ALA A 98 -11.60 3.78 4.10
C ALA A 98 -10.44 3.55 5.09
N ARG A 99 -9.25 4.10 4.80
CA ARG A 99 -8.06 4.05 5.69
C ARG A 99 -7.67 2.62 6.11
N LEU A 100 -7.83 1.65 5.21
CA LEU A 100 -7.46 0.25 5.45
C LEU A 100 -5.96 0.02 5.66
N GLY A 101 -5.12 1.01 5.35
CA GLY A 101 -3.67 0.95 5.55
C GLY A 101 -3.25 0.78 7.00
N GLU A 102 -4.09 1.13 7.97
CA GLU A 102 -3.80 0.85 9.39
C GLU A 102 -3.84 -0.64 9.72
N PHE A 103 -4.70 -1.41 9.04
CA PHE A 103 -4.71 -2.87 9.16
C PHE A 103 -3.49 -3.49 8.48
N VAL A 104 -3.07 -2.94 7.32
CA VAL A 104 -1.85 -3.37 6.64
C VAL A 104 -0.64 -3.15 7.55
N ARG A 105 -0.55 -1.97 8.16
CA ARG A 105 0.49 -1.63 9.13
C ARG A 105 0.48 -2.56 10.33
N ALA A 106 -0.68 -2.78 10.96
CA ALA A 106 -0.78 -3.64 12.13
C ALA A 106 -0.43 -5.10 11.81
N GLY A 107 -0.84 -5.60 10.64
CA GLY A 107 -0.46 -6.93 10.16
C GLY A 107 1.04 -7.05 9.93
N MET A 108 1.66 -6.07 9.26
CA MET A 108 3.10 -6.06 9.03
C MET A 108 3.89 -5.89 10.34
N LEU A 109 3.39 -5.09 11.28
CA LEU A 109 3.99 -4.94 12.61
C LEU A 109 3.95 -6.27 13.38
N ALA A 110 2.80 -6.95 13.38
CA ALA A 110 2.63 -8.27 13.99
C ALA A 110 3.58 -9.31 13.37
N GLU A 111 3.68 -9.36 12.04
CA GLU A 111 4.61 -10.23 11.33
C GLU A 111 6.07 -9.98 11.72
N ARG A 112 6.46 -8.70 11.85
CA ARG A 112 7.85 -8.29 12.13
C ARG A 112 8.27 -8.42 13.58
N THR A 113 7.31 -8.47 14.50
CA THR A 113 7.56 -8.50 15.95
C THR A 113 7.17 -9.82 16.59
N GLY A 114 6.36 -10.65 15.91
CA GLY A 114 5.73 -11.83 16.50
C GLY A 114 4.55 -11.51 17.42
N MET A 115 4.21 -10.22 17.60
CA MET A 115 3.11 -9.80 18.47
C MET A 115 1.74 -10.18 17.85
N PRO A 116 0.71 -10.44 18.67
CA PRO A 116 -0.66 -10.60 18.19
C PRO A 116 -1.13 -9.41 17.36
N VAL A 117 -1.85 -9.67 16.25
CA VAL A 117 -2.41 -8.61 15.38
C VAL A 117 -3.30 -7.64 16.16
N ALA A 118 -4.05 -8.13 17.13
CA ALA A 118 -4.88 -7.30 18.01
C ALA A 118 -4.03 -6.31 18.82
N GLN A 119 -2.88 -6.74 19.35
CA GLN A 119 -1.95 -5.88 20.08
C GLN A 119 -1.36 -4.80 19.15
N SER A 120 -0.94 -5.18 17.94
CA SER A 120 -0.45 -4.24 16.92
C SER A 120 -1.49 -3.19 16.53
N LEU A 121 -2.77 -3.57 16.42
CA LEU A 121 -3.88 -2.63 16.17
C LEU A 121 -4.06 -1.64 17.32
N VAL A 122 -3.93 -2.09 18.57
CA VAL A 122 -4.02 -1.21 19.75
C VAL A 122 -2.83 -0.24 19.77
N VAL A 123 -1.61 -0.70 19.44
CA VAL A 123 -0.45 0.19 19.29
C VAL A 123 -0.70 1.27 18.24
N THR A 124 -1.25 0.90 17.08
CA THR A 124 -1.64 1.88 16.05
C THR A 124 -2.72 2.84 16.55
N PHE A 125 -3.69 2.37 17.33
CA PHE A 125 -4.72 3.23 17.93
C PHE A 125 -4.14 4.23 18.94
N ILE A 126 -3.26 3.78 19.85
CA ILE A 126 -2.54 4.65 20.79
C ILE A 126 -1.82 5.75 20.02
N GLU A 127 -1.13 5.38 18.95
CA GLU A 127 -0.45 6.33 18.08
C GLU A 127 -1.40 7.39 17.50
N ARG A 128 -2.58 6.98 17.02
CA ARG A 128 -3.59 7.89 16.46
C ARG A 128 -4.15 8.86 17.50
N VAL A 129 -4.30 8.45 18.75
CA VAL A 129 -4.72 9.34 19.84
C VAL A 129 -3.67 10.42 20.09
N PHE A 130 -2.40 10.03 20.22
CA PHE A 130 -1.32 11.01 20.37
C PHE A 130 -1.14 11.92 19.15
N ASP A 131 -1.35 11.39 17.95
CA ASP A 131 -1.36 12.18 16.72
C ASP A 131 -2.45 13.26 16.76
N GLY A 132 -3.67 12.88 17.12
CA GLY A 132 -4.78 13.82 17.24
C GLY A 132 -4.57 14.89 18.31
N LEU A 133 -3.97 14.53 19.45
CA LEU A 133 -3.60 15.49 20.49
C LEU A 133 -2.52 16.47 20.02
N ALA A 134 -1.50 16.00 19.30
CA ALA A 134 -0.47 16.87 18.73
C ALA A 134 -1.05 17.84 17.68
N ILE A 135 -1.93 17.34 16.80
CA ILE A 135 -2.68 18.17 15.84
C ILE A 135 -3.52 19.22 16.56
N LEU A 136 -4.19 18.85 17.65
CA LEU A 136 -5.00 19.75 18.47
C LEU A 136 -4.14 20.86 19.10
N VAL A 137 -2.98 20.53 19.67
CA VAL A 137 -2.04 21.52 20.21
C VAL A 137 -1.63 22.52 19.12
N LEU A 138 -1.24 22.05 17.94
CA LEU A 138 -0.86 22.92 16.82
C LEU A 138 -2.03 23.74 16.29
N LEU A 139 -3.25 23.20 16.30
CA LEU A 139 -4.46 23.93 15.94
C LEU A 139 -4.72 25.07 16.91
N VAL A 140 -4.66 24.79 18.23
CA VAL A 140 -4.83 25.81 19.27
C VAL A 140 -3.80 26.92 19.11
N LEU A 141 -2.51 26.58 19.02
CA LEU A 141 -1.44 27.56 18.82
C LEU A 141 -1.64 28.39 17.54
N GLY A 142 -2.09 27.76 16.46
CA GLY A 142 -2.40 28.45 15.21
C GLY A 142 -3.58 29.41 15.33
N THR A 143 -4.64 29.01 16.05
CA THR A 143 -5.83 29.87 16.26
C THR A 143 -5.60 30.99 17.26
N LEU A 144 -4.70 30.84 18.23
CA LEU A 144 -4.33 31.91 19.17
C LEU A 144 -3.51 33.02 18.50
N SER A 145 -2.75 32.67 17.46
CA SER A 145 -1.81 33.57 16.80
C SER A 145 -2.44 34.38 15.65
N GLY A 146 -3.73 34.23 15.38
CA GLY A 146 -4.42 34.90 14.27
C GLY A 146 -5.91 35.08 14.52
N ASN A 147 -6.58 35.82 13.64
CA ASN A 147 -8.03 35.99 13.68
C ASN A 147 -8.71 34.71 13.15
N ALA A 148 -8.91 33.75 14.04
CA ALA A 148 -9.60 32.51 13.70
C ALA A 148 -11.12 32.74 13.58
N PRO A 149 -11.77 32.31 12.48
CA PRO A 149 -13.22 32.36 12.38
C PRO A 149 -13.91 31.44 13.42
N PRO A 150 -15.17 31.73 13.82
CA PRO A 150 -15.86 31.00 14.88
C PRO A 150 -15.90 29.47 14.73
N TRP A 151 -16.01 28.96 13.50
CA TRP A 151 -16.06 27.53 13.23
C TRP A 151 -14.76 26.79 13.62
N MET A 152 -13.61 27.49 13.64
CA MET A 152 -12.35 26.89 14.09
C MET A 152 -12.34 26.67 15.60
N HIS A 153 -12.95 27.57 16.37
CA HIS A 153 -13.10 27.38 17.81
C HIS A 153 -14.04 26.21 18.15
N GLU A 154 -15.10 26.00 17.35
CA GLU A 154 -15.92 24.78 17.45
C GLU A 154 -15.11 23.53 17.13
N LEU A 155 -14.30 23.56 16.07
CA LEU A 155 -13.44 22.43 15.71
C LEU A 155 -12.46 22.09 16.83
N VAL A 156 -11.85 23.09 17.48
CA VAL A 156 -11.00 22.90 18.67
C VAL A 156 -11.77 22.23 19.80
N ARG A 157 -12.99 22.68 20.12
CA ARG A 157 -13.83 22.07 21.17
C ARG A 157 -14.14 20.61 20.87
N VAL A 158 -14.61 20.32 19.64
CA VAL A 158 -14.94 18.95 19.23
C VAL A 158 -13.70 18.06 19.28
N ALA A 159 -12.57 18.52 18.74
CA ALA A 159 -11.31 17.77 18.78
C ALA A 159 -10.82 17.54 20.21
N LEU A 160 -10.96 18.52 21.11
CA LEU A 160 -10.63 18.38 22.53
C LEU A 160 -11.49 17.31 23.21
N VAL A 161 -12.80 17.31 22.97
CA VAL A 161 -13.70 16.29 23.54
C VAL A 161 -13.34 14.91 23.00
N VAL A 162 -13.16 14.76 21.69
CA VAL A 162 -12.89 13.46 21.04
C VAL A 162 -11.54 12.89 21.46
N PHE A 163 -10.45 13.65 21.29
CA PHE A 163 -9.11 13.15 21.60
C PHE A 163 -8.81 13.16 23.10
N GLY A 164 -9.37 14.10 23.85
CA GLY A 164 -9.27 14.15 25.31
C GLY A 164 -9.97 12.95 25.97
N SER A 165 -11.19 12.61 25.54
CA SER A 165 -11.90 11.42 26.05
C SER A 165 -11.21 10.12 25.62
N ALA A 166 -10.77 10.00 24.37
CA ALA A 166 -10.01 8.84 23.91
C ALA A 166 -8.70 8.65 24.71
N CYS A 167 -7.99 9.74 24.99
CA CYS A 167 -6.79 9.72 25.83
C CYS A 167 -7.11 9.31 27.27
N ALA A 168 -8.16 9.87 27.87
CA ALA A 168 -8.59 9.52 29.22
C ALA A 168 -8.93 8.02 29.34
N VAL A 169 -9.74 7.49 28.42
CA VAL A 169 -10.07 6.06 28.37
C VAL A 169 -8.81 5.20 28.22
N MET A 170 -7.89 5.60 27.34
CA MET A 170 -6.64 4.90 27.10
C MET A 170 -5.74 4.86 28.35
N VAL A 171 -5.59 5.99 29.05
CA VAL A 171 -4.79 6.08 30.28
C VAL A 171 -5.43 5.28 31.41
N LEU A 172 -6.75 5.41 31.63
CA LEU A 172 -7.47 4.64 32.65
C LEU A 172 -7.35 3.14 32.40
N GLY A 173 -7.51 2.70 31.15
CA GLY A 173 -7.35 1.30 30.75
C GLY A 173 -5.91 0.79 30.92
N ALA A 174 -4.90 1.62 30.61
CA ALA A 174 -3.50 1.27 30.77
C ALA A 174 -3.11 1.09 32.26
N HIS A 175 -3.63 1.93 33.15
CA HIS A 175 -3.34 1.88 34.59
C HIS A 175 -4.20 0.88 35.37
N SER A 176 -5.27 0.35 34.77
CA SER A 176 -6.20 -0.60 35.42
C SER A 176 -6.27 -1.95 34.69
N PRO A 177 -5.15 -2.67 34.45
CA PRO A 177 -5.16 -3.88 33.63
C PRO A 177 -6.00 -5.01 34.23
N SER A 178 -5.97 -5.18 35.55
CA SER A 178 -6.78 -6.18 36.26
C SER A 178 -8.28 -5.93 36.07
N PHE A 179 -8.71 -4.66 36.10
CA PHE A 179 -10.09 -4.29 35.85
C PHE A 179 -10.52 -4.64 34.42
N VAL A 180 -9.70 -4.29 33.41
CA VAL A 180 -10.01 -4.56 32.00
C VAL A 180 -10.14 -6.06 31.73
N VAL A 181 -9.18 -6.86 32.23
CA VAL A 181 -9.21 -8.33 32.07
C VAL A 181 -10.37 -8.96 32.86
N THR A 182 -10.65 -8.49 34.08
CA THR A 182 -11.77 -9.00 34.89
C THR A 182 -13.12 -8.67 34.23
N ALA A 183 -13.29 -7.47 33.70
CA ALA A 183 -14.49 -7.07 32.98
C ALA A 183 -14.69 -7.95 31.73
N ALA A 184 -13.62 -8.18 30.95
CA ALA A 184 -13.66 -9.07 29.79
C ALA A 184 -14.01 -10.52 30.17
N SER A 185 -13.45 -11.03 31.27
CA SER A 185 -13.77 -12.35 31.81
C SER A 185 -15.24 -12.47 32.23
N ARG A 186 -15.78 -11.50 32.98
CA ARG A 186 -17.20 -11.45 33.39
C ARG A 186 -18.17 -11.37 32.23
N ILE A 187 -17.83 -10.63 31.18
CA ILE A 187 -18.64 -10.55 29.95
C ILE A 187 -18.53 -11.88 29.19
N GLY A 188 -17.32 -12.41 29.07
CA GLY A 188 -17.02 -13.64 28.34
C GLY A 188 -17.70 -14.88 28.92
N THR A 189 -17.76 -15.00 30.25
CA THR A 189 -18.46 -16.12 30.91
C THR A 189 -19.94 -16.18 30.55
N LYS A 190 -20.59 -15.05 30.27
CA LYS A 190 -21.99 -15.00 29.82
C LYS A 190 -22.18 -15.39 28.35
N LEU A 191 -21.12 -15.38 27.54
CA LEU A 191 -21.16 -15.61 26.09
C LEU A 191 -20.64 -17.01 25.70
N GLY A 192 -20.22 -17.82 26.67
CA GLY A 192 -19.67 -19.16 26.48
C GLY A 192 -18.14 -19.20 26.33
N GLU A 193 -17.58 -20.39 26.48
CA GLU A 193 -16.13 -20.65 26.59
C GLU A 193 -15.32 -20.08 25.42
N LYS A 194 -15.76 -20.29 24.18
CA LYS A 194 -15.06 -19.77 22.98
C LYS A 194 -14.96 -18.24 22.94
N TRP A 195 -15.99 -17.53 23.43
CA TRP A 195 -15.99 -16.07 23.46
C TRP A 195 -15.27 -15.53 24.69
N HIS A 196 -15.30 -16.27 25.79
CA HIS A 196 -14.51 -15.99 26.97
C HIS A 196 -13.02 -15.90 26.64
N ASP A 197 -12.44 -16.96 26.07
CA ASP A 197 -11.02 -16.99 25.74
C ASP A 197 -10.63 -15.87 24.77
N ARG A 198 -11.48 -15.58 23.78
CA ARG A 198 -11.26 -14.50 22.81
C ARG A 198 -11.27 -13.12 23.47
N LEU A 199 -12.22 -12.85 24.36
CA LEU A 199 -12.34 -11.56 25.03
C LEU A 199 -11.20 -11.35 26.03
N VAL A 200 -10.83 -12.39 26.76
CA VAL A 200 -9.67 -12.35 27.67
C VAL A 200 -8.38 -12.13 26.87
N ALA A 201 -8.16 -12.85 25.77
CA ALA A 201 -6.98 -12.65 24.92
C ALA A 201 -6.92 -11.23 24.32
N LEU A 202 -8.07 -10.67 23.91
CA LEU A 202 -8.16 -9.29 23.43
C LEU A 202 -7.85 -8.29 24.55
N ALA A 203 -8.43 -8.47 25.74
CA ALA A 203 -8.16 -7.63 26.91
C ALA A 203 -6.68 -7.65 27.29
N THR A 204 -6.06 -8.84 27.32
CA THR A 204 -4.62 -9.00 27.54
C THR A 204 -3.83 -8.22 26.48
N SER A 205 -4.16 -8.38 25.19
CA SER A 205 -3.52 -7.65 24.09
C SER A 205 -3.60 -6.12 24.26
N ILE A 206 -4.77 -5.61 24.68
CA ILE A 206 -4.98 -4.17 24.96
C ILE A 206 -4.09 -3.71 26.11
N THR A 207 -4.10 -4.45 27.23
CA THR A 207 -3.35 -4.07 28.42
C THR A 207 -1.83 -4.18 28.22
N SER A 208 -1.35 -5.10 27.39
CA SER A 208 0.06 -5.23 27.03
C SER A 208 0.51 -4.08 26.11
N ALA A 209 -0.23 -3.77 25.05
CA ALA A 209 0.07 -2.61 24.19
C ALA A 209 0.08 -1.28 24.98
N GLY A 210 -0.84 -1.12 25.93
CA GLY A 210 -0.91 0.05 26.80
C GLY A 210 0.19 0.12 27.87
N ALA A 211 1.03 -0.90 28.04
CA ALA A 211 2.03 -0.95 29.10
C ALA A 211 3.06 0.19 28.99
N CYS A 212 3.38 0.64 27.77
CA CYS A 212 4.26 1.79 27.54
C CYS A 212 3.72 3.09 28.15
N LEU A 213 2.40 3.20 28.37
CA LEU A 213 1.78 4.40 28.94
C LEU A 213 1.83 4.44 30.47
N ARG A 214 2.16 3.31 31.12
CA ARG A 214 2.28 3.25 32.59
C ARG A 214 3.54 3.96 33.10
N SER A 215 4.57 4.03 32.26
CA SER A 215 5.79 4.78 32.55
C SER A 215 5.60 6.23 32.11
N PRO A 216 5.63 7.21 33.03
CA PRO A 216 5.45 8.61 32.67
C PRO A 216 6.55 9.09 31.70
N ARG A 217 7.77 8.57 31.86
CA ARG A 217 8.89 8.84 30.95
C ARG A 217 8.59 8.40 29.52
N ASP A 218 8.06 7.19 29.34
CA ASP A 218 7.78 6.63 28.02
C ASP A 218 6.57 7.37 27.40
N ALA A 219 5.52 7.62 28.18
CA ALA A 219 4.34 8.39 27.76
C ALA A 219 4.68 9.82 27.31
N ILE A 220 5.48 10.55 28.10
CA ILE A 220 5.96 11.89 27.74
C ILE A 220 6.83 11.83 26.49
N SER A 221 7.72 10.84 26.38
CA SER A 221 8.55 10.68 25.18
C SER A 221 7.69 10.46 23.94
N ILE A 222 6.67 9.59 24.00
CA ILE A 222 5.72 9.38 22.90
C ILE A 222 4.99 10.67 22.55
N ALA A 223 4.53 11.44 23.54
CA ALA A 223 3.86 12.73 23.33
C ALA A 223 4.78 13.74 22.63
N LEU A 224 6.03 13.88 23.09
CA LEU A 224 7.01 14.79 22.50
C LEU A 224 7.38 14.40 21.07
N TYR A 225 7.59 13.11 20.80
CA TYR A 225 7.77 12.62 19.42
C TYR A 225 6.57 12.97 18.56
N SER A 226 5.35 12.79 19.07
CA SER A 226 4.13 13.13 18.34
C SER A 226 4.08 14.61 18.00
N LEU A 227 4.33 15.49 18.97
CA LEU A 227 4.36 16.94 18.74
C LEU A 227 5.44 17.32 17.71
N LEU A 228 6.64 16.74 17.79
CA LEU A 228 7.72 17.00 16.85
C LEU A 228 7.37 16.52 15.43
N ILE A 229 6.82 15.31 15.31
CA ILE A 229 6.36 14.73 14.04
C ILE A 229 5.36 15.67 13.35
N TRP A 230 4.34 16.11 14.09
CA TRP A 230 3.31 17.00 13.54
C TRP A 230 3.81 18.43 13.31
N THR A 231 4.82 18.88 14.04
CA THR A 231 5.50 20.15 13.77
C THR A 231 6.27 20.08 12.45
N LEU A 232 6.97 18.98 12.16
CA LEU A 232 7.59 18.76 10.86
C LEU A 232 6.55 18.65 9.73
N GLU A 233 5.42 18.02 10.00
CA GLU A 233 4.32 17.99 9.03
C GLU A 233 3.71 19.38 8.79
N ALA A 234 3.51 20.18 9.84
CA ALA A 234 3.17 21.60 9.67
C ALA A 234 4.28 22.36 8.91
N GLY A 235 5.54 21.96 9.08
CA GLY A 235 6.69 22.45 8.33
C GLY A 235 6.51 22.33 6.81
N LEU A 236 5.94 21.23 6.32
CA LEU A 236 5.56 21.11 4.90
C LEU A 236 4.56 22.19 4.49
N PHE A 237 3.48 22.38 5.26
CA PHE A 237 2.47 23.39 4.94
C PHE A 237 3.05 24.81 5.00
N ILE A 238 3.84 25.12 6.04
CA ILE A 238 4.47 26.44 6.22
C ILE A 238 5.47 26.72 5.10
N ALA A 239 6.32 25.76 4.75
CA ALA A 239 7.35 25.92 3.73
C ALA A 239 6.76 26.20 2.35
N LEU A 240 5.55 25.72 2.04
CA LEU A 240 4.90 25.94 0.75
C LEU A 240 4.15 27.28 0.67
N LEU A 241 3.97 28.04 1.77
CA LEU A 241 3.30 29.34 1.71
C LEU A 241 4.03 30.33 0.77
N PRO A 242 5.36 30.52 0.86
CA PRO A 242 6.07 31.46 -0.01
C PRO A 242 6.11 31.02 -1.47
N ALA A 243 5.91 29.74 -1.77
CA ALA A 243 5.79 29.25 -3.15
C ALA A 243 4.59 29.90 -3.89
N PHE A 244 3.57 30.33 -3.14
CA PHE A 244 2.37 30.99 -3.66
C PHE A 244 2.34 32.50 -3.33
N GLY A 245 3.49 33.09 -2.97
CA GLY A 245 3.57 34.50 -2.60
C GLY A 245 2.93 34.85 -1.25
N LEU A 246 2.63 33.85 -0.42
CA LEU A 246 2.07 34.05 0.91
C LEU A 246 3.19 34.22 1.94
N PRO A 247 2.99 35.04 2.99
CA PRO A 247 3.99 35.23 4.03
C PRO A 247 4.22 33.93 4.81
N LEU A 248 5.46 33.67 5.19
CA LEU A 248 5.83 32.52 6.01
C LEU A 248 5.30 32.72 7.44
N ARG A 249 4.08 32.22 7.69
CA ARG A 249 3.37 32.35 8.96
C ARG A 249 3.08 30.98 9.54
N PHE A 250 3.58 30.74 10.76
CA PHE A 250 3.31 29.51 11.50
C PHE A 250 1.81 29.26 11.63
N ALA A 251 1.03 30.28 12.01
CA ALA A 251 -0.41 30.18 12.22
C ALA A 251 -1.15 29.63 10.99
N THR A 252 -0.91 30.22 9.81
CA THR A 252 -1.57 29.80 8.57
C THR A 252 -1.23 28.36 8.20
N GLY A 253 0.05 27.97 8.26
CA GLY A 253 0.46 26.61 7.92
C GLY A 253 0.02 25.57 8.95
N ALA A 254 0.09 25.88 10.25
CA ALA A 254 -0.36 25.00 11.32
C ALA A 254 -1.88 24.77 11.26
N VAL A 255 -2.67 25.83 11.07
CA VAL A 255 -4.13 25.70 10.89
C VAL A 255 -4.45 24.94 9.61
N ALA A 256 -3.76 25.20 8.50
CA ALA A 256 -3.96 24.45 7.26
C ALA A 256 -3.68 22.96 7.45
N MET A 257 -2.56 22.60 8.08
CA MET A 257 -2.21 21.22 8.40
C MET A 257 -3.26 20.57 9.30
N SER A 258 -3.63 21.23 10.40
CA SER A 258 -4.51 20.65 11.41
C SER A 258 -5.94 20.48 10.90
N VAL A 259 -6.52 21.51 10.27
CA VAL A 259 -7.88 21.44 9.70
C VAL A 259 -7.94 20.37 8.61
N THR A 260 -6.92 20.29 7.76
CA THR A 260 -6.83 19.25 6.72
C THR A 260 -6.85 17.86 7.36
N ASN A 261 -5.92 17.57 8.27
CA ASN A 261 -5.78 16.23 8.84
C ASN A 261 -6.97 15.79 9.72
N LEU A 262 -7.62 16.73 10.42
CA LEU A 262 -8.89 16.47 11.11
C LEU A 262 -10.02 16.19 10.12
N GLY A 263 -10.08 16.96 9.03
CA GLY A 263 -11.05 16.73 7.95
C GLY A 263 -10.87 15.39 7.23
N LEU A 264 -9.63 14.90 7.13
CA LEU A 264 -9.35 13.58 6.56
C LEU A 264 -9.87 12.41 7.41
N LEU A 265 -10.28 12.64 8.66
CA LEU A 265 -10.93 11.61 9.49
C LEU A 265 -12.25 11.15 8.87
N VAL A 266 -12.88 12.00 8.04
CA VAL A 266 -14.07 11.64 7.27
C VAL A 266 -13.70 10.55 6.25
N PRO A 267 -14.42 9.41 6.21
CA PRO A 267 -14.17 8.36 5.22
C PRO A 267 -14.23 8.91 3.79
N SER A 268 -13.18 8.63 3.00
CA SER A 268 -13.01 9.19 1.66
C SER A 268 -12.49 8.17 0.65
N SER A 269 -12.48 8.58 -0.62
CA SER A 269 -11.79 7.89 -1.72
C SER A 269 -10.31 7.66 -1.43
N PRO A 270 -9.69 6.71 -2.15
CA PRO A 270 -8.24 6.56 -2.18
C PRO A 270 -7.52 7.90 -2.41
N GLY A 271 -6.42 8.09 -1.69
CA GLY A 271 -5.57 9.26 -1.82
C GLY A 271 -6.21 10.57 -1.36
N PHE A 272 -7.31 10.54 -0.60
CA PHE A 272 -7.91 11.72 0.04
C PHE A 272 -8.29 12.88 -0.90
N VAL A 273 -8.38 12.60 -2.20
CA VAL A 273 -8.79 13.56 -3.23
C VAL A 273 -10.22 14.03 -2.94
N GLY A 274 -10.43 15.34 -2.94
CA GLY A 274 -11.69 15.97 -2.48
C GLY A 274 -11.54 16.55 -1.08
N PRO A 275 -11.68 15.77 0.02
CA PRO A 275 -11.59 16.29 1.38
C PRO A 275 -10.29 17.04 1.64
N PHE A 276 -9.16 16.52 1.17
CA PHE A 276 -7.87 17.21 1.32
C PHE A 276 -7.92 18.62 0.73
N HIS A 277 -8.39 18.75 -0.52
CA HIS A 277 -8.41 20.02 -1.23
C HIS A 277 -9.41 20.99 -0.59
N PHE A 278 -10.58 20.49 -0.19
CA PHE A 278 -11.62 21.27 0.46
C PHE A 278 -11.17 21.82 1.82
N PHE A 279 -10.68 20.97 2.72
CA PHE A 279 -10.29 21.40 4.07
C PHE A 279 -9.03 22.25 4.06
N CYS A 280 -8.04 21.90 3.23
CA CYS A 280 -6.81 22.68 3.09
C CYS A 280 -7.08 24.07 2.51
N SER A 281 -7.83 24.15 1.39
CA SER A 281 -8.16 25.45 0.81
C SER A 281 -8.97 26.29 1.79
N ARG A 282 -9.93 25.69 2.51
CA ARG A 282 -10.77 26.45 3.43
C ARG A 282 -10.04 26.99 4.65
N ALA A 283 -9.05 26.25 5.14
CA ALA A 283 -8.17 26.70 6.20
C ALA A 283 -7.29 27.88 5.76
N VAL A 284 -6.73 27.83 4.55
CA VAL A 284 -5.89 28.91 4.01
C VAL A 284 -6.72 30.15 3.65
N MET A 285 -7.92 29.96 3.10
CA MET A 285 -8.88 31.05 2.83
C MET A 285 -9.30 31.79 4.11
N ALA A 286 -9.30 31.14 5.27
CA ALA A 286 -9.57 31.80 6.55
C ALA A 286 -8.54 32.89 6.89
N SER A 287 -7.35 32.84 6.28
CA SER A 287 -6.33 33.89 6.36
C SER A 287 -6.48 34.99 5.29
N GLY A 288 -7.61 35.06 4.59
CA GLY A 288 -7.89 36.07 3.55
C GLY A 288 -7.31 35.76 2.18
N VAL A 289 -6.84 34.53 1.95
CA VAL A 289 -6.28 34.11 0.66
C VAL A 289 -7.38 33.84 -0.36
N ALA A 290 -7.19 34.28 -1.60
CA ALA A 290 -8.12 34.03 -2.70
C ALA A 290 -8.31 32.52 -2.95
N GLU A 291 -9.53 32.13 -3.33
CA GLU A 291 -9.92 30.72 -3.48
C GLU A 291 -9.04 29.97 -4.50
N ALA A 292 -8.73 30.58 -5.65
CA ALA A 292 -7.86 29.98 -6.66
C ALA A 292 -6.44 29.71 -6.14
N THR A 293 -5.86 30.67 -5.39
CA THR A 293 -4.54 30.52 -4.75
C THR A 293 -4.57 29.43 -3.68
N ALA A 294 -5.62 29.40 -2.85
CA ALA A 294 -5.77 28.40 -1.80
C ALA A 294 -5.92 26.97 -2.36
N LEU A 295 -6.66 26.80 -3.47
CA LEU A 295 -6.79 25.50 -4.13
C LEU A 295 -5.49 25.08 -4.83
N GLY A 296 -4.80 26.02 -5.50
CA GLY A 296 -3.48 25.78 -6.08
C GLY A 296 -2.46 25.34 -5.02
N TYR A 297 -2.43 26.04 -3.89
CA TYR A 297 -1.63 25.67 -2.71
C TYR A 297 -1.98 24.27 -2.21
N ALA A 298 -3.26 23.98 -1.97
CA ALA A 298 -3.71 22.68 -1.50
C ALA A 298 -3.30 21.55 -2.46
N THR A 299 -3.34 21.79 -3.77
CA THR A 299 -2.95 20.82 -4.79
C THR A 299 -1.46 20.50 -4.71
N VAL A 300 -0.60 21.51 -4.60
CA VAL A 300 0.86 21.30 -4.52
C VAL A 300 1.27 20.68 -3.19
N VAL A 301 0.67 21.10 -2.07
CA VAL A 301 0.89 20.44 -0.77
C VAL A 301 0.47 18.97 -0.83
N HIS A 302 -0.68 18.67 -1.44
CA HIS A 302 -1.15 17.30 -1.57
C HIS A 302 -0.18 16.43 -2.35
N LEU A 303 0.34 16.91 -3.48
CA LEU A 303 1.34 16.18 -4.27
C LEU A 303 2.66 16.01 -3.50
N ALA A 304 3.12 17.05 -2.81
CA ALA A 304 4.34 17.02 -2.01
C ALA A 304 4.24 16.05 -0.81
N PHE A 305 3.04 15.83 -0.28
CA PHE A 305 2.73 14.80 0.70
C PHE A 305 2.60 13.40 0.06
N PHE A 306 1.83 13.30 -1.03
CA PHE A 306 1.37 12.03 -1.59
C PHE A 306 2.48 11.28 -2.31
N VAL A 307 3.23 11.97 -3.17
CA VAL A 307 4.22 11.33 -4.05
C VAL A 307 5.38 10.70 -3.27
N PRO A 308 6.08 11.42 -2.36
CA PRO A 308 7.25 10.86 -1.69
C PRO A 308 6.92 9.65 -0.82
N VAL A 309 5.81 9.70 -0.08
CA VAL A 309 5.38 8.60 0.80
C VAL A 309 4.89 7.41 0.01
N THR A 310 4.18 7.62 -1.10
CA THR A 310 3.73 6.53 -1.96
C THR A 310 4.94 5.83 -2.60
N LEU A 311 5.93 6.59 -3.08
CA LEU A 311 7.15 6.02 -3.66
C LEU A 311 7.98 5.25 -2.62
N TRP A 312 8.17 5.81 -1.42
CA TRP A 312 8.89 5.11 -0.35
C TRP A 312 8.13 3.85 0.08
N GLY A 313 6.83 3.94 0.34
CA GLY A 313 6.03 2.78 0.75
C GLY A 313 5.98 1.69 -0.30
N ALA A 314 5.83 2.04 -1.58
CA ALA A 314 5.90 1.09 -2.68
C ALA A 314 7.28 0.42 -2.75
N GLY A 315 8.37 1.19 -2.62
CA GLY A 315 9.73 0.66 -2.55
C GLY A 315 9.94 -0.32 -1.40
N ALA A 316 9.45 0.03 -0.20
CA ALA A 316 9.51 -0.82 0.98
C ALA A 316 8.69 -2.11 0.83
N MET A 317 7.45 -2.02 0.30
CA MET A 317 6.63 -3.19 0.01
C MET A 317 7.32 -4.14 -0.98
N LEU A 318 7.94 -3.60 -2.03
CA LEU A 318 8.67 -4.41 -3.01
C LEU A 318 9.89 -5.09 -2.38
N TRP A 319 10.62 -4.40 -1.52
CA TRP A 319 11.75 -4.96 -0.80
C TRP A 319 11.30 -6.11 0.13
N TYR A 320 10.25 -5.90 0.91
CA TYR A 320 9.78 -6.90 1.86
C TYR A 320 9.02 -8.06 1.21
N GLY A 321 8.26 -7.82 0.15
CA GLY A 321 7.63 -8.89 -0.63
C GLY A 321 8.67 -9.87 -1.20
N VAL A 322 9.85 -9.37 -1.58
CA VAL A 322 10.98 -10.22 -1.99
C VAL A 322 11.55 -11.03 -0.81
N GLN A 323 11.66 -10.45 0.38
CA GLN A 323 12.13 -11.16 1.57
C GLN A 323 11.16 -12.25 2.03
N VAL A 324 9.86 -11.96 2.09
CA VAL A 324 8.80 -12.91 2.47
C VAL A 324 8.70 -14.04 1.45
N GLY A 325 8.81 -13.73 0.15
CA GLY A 325 8.90 -14.75 -0.90
C GLY A 325 10.09 -15.70 -0.71
N ALA A 326 11.26 -15.16 -0.35
CA ALA A 326 12.46 -15.95 -0.09
C ALA A 326 12.34 -16.79 1.20
N THR A 327 11.82 -16.24 2.29
CA THR A 327 11.60 -16.98 3.55
C THR A 327 10.49 -18.00 3.43
N ALA A 328 9.40 -17.72 2.71
CA ALA A 328 8.37 -18.71 2.43
C ALA A 328 8.90 -19.84 1.51
N ALA A 329 9.77 -19.53 0.55
CA ALA A 329 10.45 -20.54 -0.25
C ALA A 329 11.39 -21.42 0.61
N MET A 330 12.17 -20.80 1.51
CA MET A 330 13.03 -21.52 2.46
C MET A 330 12.23 -22.33 3.50
N ALA A 331 11.13 -21.81 4.03
CA ALA A 331 10.25 -22.51 4.96
C ALA A 331 9.46 -23.64 4.29
N ARG A 332 9.10 -23.51 3.01
CA ARG A 332 8.57 -24.62 2.21
C ARG A 332 9.63 -25.68 1.93
N ALA A 333 10.88 -25.27 1.72
CA ALA A 333 12.00 -26.21 1.61
C ALA A 333 12.30 -26.91 2.94
N ALA A 334 12.15 -26.23 4.08
CA ALA A 334 12.34 -26.80 5.42
C ALA A 334 11.15 -27.66 5.90
N ARG A 335 9.91 -27.32 5.53
CA ARG A 335 8.70 -28.14 5.82
C ARG A 335 8.65 -29.45 5.04
N LYS A 336 9.58 -29.69 4.12
CA LYS A 336 9.74 -30.97 3.43
C LYS A 336 10.43 -32.04 4.29
N GLU A 337 10.75 -31.76 5.56
CA GLU A 337 11.16 -32.82 6.50
C GLU A 337 9.97 -33.59 7.07
N ALA A 338 10.12 -34.92 7.00
CA ALA A 338 9.11 -35.96 7.00
C ALA A 338 8.15 -35.99 8.21
N LYS A 339 6.85 -36.15 7.92
CA LYS A 339 5.89 -36.77 8.85
C LYS A 339 5.88 -38.28 8.63
N THR A 340 5.93 -39.06 9.69
CA THR A 340 5.76 -40.52 9.61
C THR A 340 4.27 -40.84 9.76
N THR A 341 3.71 -41.55 8.80
CA THR A 341 2.29 -41.94 8.75
C THR A 341 2.20 -43.45 8.57
N LEU A 342 1.30 -44.11 9.29
CA LEU A 342 1.07 -45.56 9.20
C LEU A 342 0.19 -45.88 7.99
N VAL A 343 0.71 -46.64 7.03
CA VAL A 343 -0.07 -47.19 5.90
C VAL A 343 0.00 -48.71 5.98
N GLN A 344 -1.17 -49.37 6.10
CA GLN A 344 -1.28 -50.83 6.20
C GLN A 344 -0.39 -51.45 7.30
N GLY A 345 -0.26 -50.78 8.44
CA GLY A 345 0.55 -51.25 9.57
C GLY A 345 2.05 -51.02 9.43
N ILE A 346 2.52 -50.45 8.33
CA ILE A 346 3.92 -50.11 8.09
C ILE A 346 4.11 -48.61 8.36
N GLN A 347 5.12 -48.27 9.17
CA GLN A 347 5.55 -46.89 9.39
C GLN A 347 6.20 -46.39 8.09
N VAL A 348 5.55 -45.44 7.41
CA VAL A 348 6.07 -44.88 6.15
C VAL A 348 6.36 -43.40 6.35
N HIS A 349 7.52 -42.95 5.88
CA HIS A 349 7.82 -41.53 5.80
C HIS A 349 7.00 -40.91 4.67
N GLU A 350 6.07 -40.02 5.01
CA GLU A 350 5.25 -39.29 4.07
C GLU A 350 6.10 -38.19 3.43
N VAL A 351 6.64 -38.49 2.24
CA VAL A 351 7.54 -37.59 1.50
C VAL A 351 6.77 -36.39 0.91
N ALA A 352 5.48 -36.56 0.59
CA ALA A 352 4.55 -35.48 0.23
C ALA A 352 3.10 -35.97 0.15
N SER A 353 2.14 -35.25 0.75
CA SER A 353 0.72 -35.37 0.38
C SER A 353 0.47 -34.47 -0.83
N LEU A 354 0.23 -35.03 -2.01
CA LEU A 354 -0.21 -34.23 -3.15
C LEU A 354 -1.71 -33.92 -2.99
N PRO A 355 -2.13 -32.66 -2.80
CA PRO A 355 -3.54 -32.33 -2.89
C PRO A 355 -4.05 -32.77 -4.27
N ARG A 356 -5.32 -33.22 -4.35
CA ARG A 356 -5.94 -33.52 -5.65
C ARG A 356 -5.73 -32.31 -6.56
N VAL A 357 -5.00 -32.52 -7.66
CA VAL A 357 -4.75 -31.50 -8.67
C VAL A 357 -6.12 -30.99 -9.12
N ARG A 358 -6.43 -29.73 -8.78
CA ARG A 358 -7.53 -29.04 -9.44
C ARG A 358 -7.03 -28.71 -10.84
N VAL A 359 -7.42 -29.52 -11.80
CA VAL A 359 -7.22 -29.21 -13.20
C VAL A 359 -8.23 -28.12 -13.51
N GLU A 360 -7.74 -26.90 -13.72
CA GLU A 360 -8.59 -25.82 -14.18
C GLU A 360 -8.99 -26.13 -15.64
N GLU A 361 -10.27 -26.08 -15.98
CA GLU A 361 -10.74 -26.40 -17.33
C GLU A 361 -10.79 -25.17 -18.26
N THR A 362 -10.56 -23.97 -17.72
CA THR A 362 -10.75 -22.71 -18.46
C THR A 362 -9.68 -21.66 -18.14
N THR A 363 -9.40 -20.80 -19.12
CA THR A 363 -8.48 -19.65 -18.98
C THR A 363 -9.19 -18.33 -19.31
N THR A 364 -8.56 -17.21 -19.00
CA THR A 364 -9.08 -15.89 -19.39
C THR A 364 -8.56 -15.47 -20.77
N PRO A 365 -9.31 -14.68 -21.55
CA PRO A 365 -8.84 -14.14 -22.84
C PRO A 365 -7.54 -13.34 -22.73
N PHE A 366 -7.28 -12.79 -21.55
CA PHE A 366 -6.07 -12.02 -21.26
C PHE A 366 -4.85 -12.92 -21.09
N VAL A 367 -4.96 -13.99 -20.29
CA VAL A 367 -3.84 -14.94 -20.12
C VAL A 367 -3.53 -15.66 -21.42
N ARG A 368 -4.56 -16.05 -22.19
CA ARG A 368 -4.40 -16.57 -23.55
C ARG A 368 -3.61 -15.61 -24.44
N ALA A 369 -3.97 -14.33 -24.46
CA ALA A 369 -3.28 -13.30 -25.26
C ALA A 369 -1.81 -13.09 -24.83
N LEU A 370 -1.50 -13.24 -23.53
CA LEU A 370 -0.13 -13.18 -23.03
C LEU A 370 0.68 -14.40 -23.47
N VAL A 371 0.11 -15.60 -23.33
CA VAL A 371 0.76 -16.85 -23.75
C VAL A 371 1.03 -16.84 -25.25
N GLU A 372 0.04 -16.49 -26.06
CA GLU A 372 0.18 -16.33 -27.50
C GLU A 372 1.33 -15.38 -27.88
N ALA A 373 1.47 -14.25 -27.17
CA ALA A 373 2.55 -13.30 -27.40
C ALA A 373 3.94 -13.80 -26.96
N VAL A 374 4.02 -14.79 -26.07
CA VAL A 374 5.27 -15.35 -25.53
C VAL A 374 5.77 -16.54 -26.33
N VAL A 375 4.86 -17.47 -26.68
CA VAL A 375 5.23 -18.81 -27.15
C VAL A 375 5.23 -18.96 -28.66
N VAL A 376 4.45 -18.16 -29.39
CA VAL A 376 4.38 -18.21 -30.86
C VAL A 376 5.65 -17.55 -31.43
N PRO A 377 6.52 -18.28 -32.14
CA PRO A 377 7.70 -17.68 -32.78
C PRO A 377 7.34 -16.74 -33.94
N GLU A 378 8.30 -15.94 -34.42
CA GLU A 378 8.09 -15.10 -35.60
C GLU A 378 7.92 -15.97 -36.86
N GLY A 379 6.94 -15.66 -37.70
CA GLY A 379 6.72 -16.35 -38.98
C GLY A 379 6.08 -17.75 -38.90
N THR A 380 5.71 -18.23 -37.72
CA THR A 380 5.10 -19.57 -37.54
C THR A 380 3.71 -19.49 -36.91
N GLN A 381 2.83 -20.43 -37.31
CA GLN A 381 1.52 -20.60 -36.69
C GLN A 381 1.59 -21.79 -35.74
N ALA A 382 1.56 -21.54 -34.42
CA ALA A 382 1.38 -22.61 -33.45
C ALA A 382 -0.10 -23.06 -33.45
N SER A 383 -0.33 -24.34 -33.20
CA SER A 383 -1.69 -24.87 -33.08
C SER A 383 -2.47 -24.15 -31.98
N THR A 384 -3.67 -23.67 -32.31
CA THR A 384 -4.56 -22.96 -31.38
C THR A 384 -4.83 -23.78 -30.12
N ALA A 385 -4.96 -25.11 -30.26
CA ALA A 385 -5.17 -26.03 -29.14
C ALA A 385 -3.99 -26.01 -28.14
N VAL A 386 -2.76 -25.98 -28.65
CA VAL A 386 -1.53 -25.93 -27.81
C VAL A 386 -1.48 -24.61 -27.03
N ILE A 387 -1.85 -23.49 -27.66
CA ILE A 387 -1.89 -22.17 -27.01
C ILE A 387 -2.94 -22.15 -25.90
N ASP A 388 -4.12 -22.72 -26.16
CA ASP A 388 -5.23 -22.76 -25.20
C ASP A 388 -4.89 -23.63 -23.99
N ASP A 389 -4.33 -24.83 -24.20
CA ASP A 389 -3.90 -25.74 -23.14
C ASP A 389 -2.76 -25.12 -22.30
N THR A 390 -1.79 -24.48 -22.97
CA THR A 390 -0.71 -23.74 -22.29
C THR A 390 -1.28 -22.58 -21.47
N ALA A 391 -2.30 -21.87 -21.99
CA ALA A 391 -2.94 -20.76 -21.30
C ALA A 391 -3.78 -21.21 -20.10
N VAL A 392 -4.41 -22.38 -20.16
CA VAL A 392 -5.09 -23.03 -19.03
C VAL A 392 -4.06 -23.40 -17.96
N PHE A 393 -2.95 -24.02 -18.34
CA PHE A 393 -1.86 -24.36 -17.44
C PHE A 393 -1.29 -23.12 -16.73
N VAL A 394 -0.93 -22.08 -17.48
CA VAL A 394 -0.41 -20.81 -16.92
C VAL A 394 -1.43 -20.18 -15.96
N TYR A 395 -2.71 -20.15 -16.34
CA TYR A 395 -3.75 -19.59 -15.48
C TYR A 395 -3.90 -20.36 -14.17
N GLY A 396 -3.89 -21.70 -14.22
CA GLY A 396 -3.90 -22.56 -13.02
C GLY A 396 -2.73 -22.24 -12.08
N GLN A 397 -1.50 -22.12 -12.61
CA GLN A 397 -0.33 -21.77 -11.80
C GLN A 397 -0.43 -20.37 -11.16
N LEU A 398 -1.02 -19.41 -11.87
CA LEU A 398 -1.24 -18.06 -11.35
C LEU A 398 -2.31 -18.02 -10.25
N ARG A 399 -3.34 -18.87 -10.32
CA ARG A 399 -4.39 -18.97 -9.29
C ARG A 399 -3.91 -19.59 -7.99
N GLU A 400 -2.93 -20.49 -8.07
CA GLU A 400 -2.32 -21.15 -6.91
C GLU A 400 -1.27 -20.26 -6.20
N LEU A 401 -1.07 -19.02 -6.67
CA LEU A 401 -0.25 -18.05 -5.96
C LEU A 401 -0.81 -17.78 -4.55
N PRO A 402 0.06 -17.61 -3.52
CA PRO A 402 -0.36 -17.16 -2.21
C PRO A 402 -1.23 -15.91 -2.30
N PRO A 403 -2.27 -15.73 -1.47
CA PRO A 403 -3.24 -14.64 -1.61
C PRO A 403 -2.62 -13.24 -1.72
N SER A 404 -1.52 -12.99 -1.01
CA SER A 404 -0.75 -11.74 -1.06
C SER A 404 -0.03 -11.54 -2.40
N LEU A 405 0.58 -12.59 -2.95
CA LEU A 405 1.24 -12.56 -4.26
C LEU A 405 0.23 -12.52 -5.40
N GLY A 406 -0.88 -13.25 -5.29
CA GLY A 406 -1.98 -13.20 -6.24
C GLY A 406 -2.56 -11.79 -6.34
N LEU A 407 -2.81 -11.12 -5.21
CA LEU A 407 -3.27 -9.72 -5.20
C LEU A 407 -2.25 -8.77 -5.85
N LEU A 408 -0.96 -8.89 -5.50
CA LEU A 408 0.09 -8.05 -6.10
C LEU A 408 0.22 -8.26 -7.60
N PHE A 409 0.15 -9.52 -8.06
CA PHE A 409 0.17 -9.87 -9.47
C PHE A 409 -1.04 -9.28 -10.19
N GLU A 410 -2.25 -9.42 -9.65
CA GLU A 410 -3.47 -8.82 -10.20
C GLU A 410 -3.39 -7.28 -10.26
N CYS A 411 -2.86 -6.62 -9.23
CA CYS A 411 -2.61 -5.19 -9.26
C CYS A 411 -1.61 -4.80 -10.35
N GLY A 412 -0.50 -5.55 -10.48
CA GLY A 412 0.51 -5.34 -11.52
C GLY A 412 -0.05 -5.53 -12.93
N MET A 413 -0.86 -6.57 -13.14
CA MET A 413 -1.51 -6.82 -14.44
C MET A 413 -2.62 -5.81 -14.74
N THR A 414 -3.33 -5.32 -13.73
CA THR A 414 -4.27 -4.21 -13.87
C THR A 414 -3.54 -2.94 -14.31
N PHE A 415 -2.39 -2.63 -13.70
CA PHE A 415 -1.55 -1.51 -14.10
C PHE A 415 -1.02 -1.69 -15.53
N PHE A 416 -0.54 -2.88 -15.89
CA PHE A 416 -0.14 -3.20 -17.27
C PHE A 416 -1.27 -2.91 -18.28
N ARG A 417 -2.50 -3.33 -17.97
CA ARG A 417 -3.67 -3.08 -18.83
C ARG A 417 -4.02 -1.59 -18.92
N PHE A 418 -3.90 -0.86 -17.81
CA PHE A 418 -4.12 0.59 -17.77
C PHE A 418 -3.11 1.33 -18.64
N VAL A 419 -1.81 1.06 -18.49
CA VAL A 419 -0.75 1.68 -19.31
C VAL A 419 -0.91 1.30 -20.78
N THR A 420 -1.26 0.05 -21.09
CA THR A 420 -1.57 -0.37 -22.47
C THR A 420 -2.69 0.48 -23.07
N ARG A 421 -3.79 0.71 -22.34
CA ARG A 421 -4.92 1.54 -22.79
C ARG A 421 -4.51 3.00 -22.98
N LEU A 422 -3.70 3.56 -22.08
CA LEU A 422 -3.19 4.92 -22.23
C LEU A 422 -2.31 5.06 -23.49
N ARG A 423 -1.48 4.06 -23.78
CA ARG A 423 -0.51 4.12 -24.88
C ARG A 423 -1.13 3.90 -26.25
N TYR A 424 -2.06 2.95 -26.37
CA TYR A 424 -2.61 2.48 -27.65
C TYR A 424 -4.10 2.80 -27.85
N LEU A 425 -4.77 3.39 -26.85
CA LEU A 425 -6.22 3.66 -26.83
C LEU A 425 -7.09 2.41 -27.05
N ARG A 426 -6.50 1.21 -26.93
CA ARG A 426 -7.14 -0.11 -27.08
C ARG A 426 -6.71 -1.02 -25.94
N GLY A 427 -7.54 -2.00 -25.60
CA GLY A 427 -7.17 -3.04 -24.63
C GLY A 427 -6.12 -4.00 -25.22
N TYR A 428 -5.27 -4.57 -24.36
CA TYR A 428 -4.19 -5.47 -24.79
C TYR A 428 -4.66 -6.61 -25.70
N CYS A 429 -5.79 -7.26 -25.37
CA CYS A 429 -6.35 -8.36 -26.17
C CYS A 429 -6.79 -7.95 -27.58
N ASN A 430 -7.02 -6.66 -27.83
CA ASN A 430 -7.49 -6.12 -29.11
C ASN A 430 -6.36 -5.57 -29.99
N LEU A 431 -5.10 -5.79 -29.58
CA LEU A 431 -3.92 -5.41 -30.34
C LEU A 431 -3.51 -6.56 -31.28
N SER A 432 -2.89 -6.23 -32.42
CA SER A 432 -2.28 -7.24 -33.28
C SER A 432 -1.23 -8.05 -32.52
N LEU A 433 -0.98 -9.30 -32.94
CA LEU A 433 -0.02 -10.18 -32.28
C LEU A 433 1.38 -9.54 -32.17
N ASP A 434 1.87 -8.92 -33.25
CA ASP A 434 3.18 -8.24 -33.26
C ASP A 434 3.24 -7.07 -32.27
N THR A 435 2.11 -6.36 -32.10
CA THR A 435 2.03 -5.25 -31.14
C THR A 435 1.99 -5.78 -29.71
N ARG A 436 1.25 -6.86 -29.46
CA ARG A 436 1.22 -7.54 -28.16
C ARG A 436 2.61 -8.05 -27.76
N ARG A 437 3.34 -8.64 -28.71
CA ARG A 437 4.71 -9.15 -28.51
C ARG A 437 5.69 -8.02 -28.18
N ARG A 438 5.79 -6.99 -29.03
CA ARG A 438 6.68 -5.84 -28.79
C ARG A 438 6.40 -5.17 -27.44
N TRP A 439 5.13 -5.00 -27.10
CA TRP A 439 4.74 -4.40 -25.84
C TRP A 439 5.09 -5.29 -24.62
N LEU A 440 4.88 -6.60 -24.72
CA LEU A 440 5.28 -7.54 -23.68
C LEU A 440 6.80 -7.57 -23.49
N HIS A 441 7.57 -7.57 -24.59
CA HIS A 441 9.03 -7.49 -24.54
C HIS A 441 9.52 -6.20 -23.88
N ALA A 442 8.95 -5.05 -24.23
CA ALA A 442 9.30 -3.77 -23.62
C ALA A 442 9.12 -3.77 -22.08
N TRP A 443 8.15 -4.54 -21.56
CA TRP A 443 7.96 -4.72 -20.12
C TRP A 443 8.91 -5.76 -19.53
N ALA A 444 9.10 -6.89 -20.23
CA ALA A 444 9.91 -7.99 -19.75
C ALA A 444 11.41 -7.68 -19.78
N GLU A 445 11.84 -6.76 -20.64
CA GLU A 445 13.23 -6.28 -20.80
C GLU A 445 13.39 -4.84 -20.33
N SER A 446 12.36 -4.27 -19.70
CA SER A 446 12.38 -2.90 -19.20
C SER A 446 13.59 -2.62 -18.31
N PRO A 447 14.17 -1.40 -18.30
CA PRO A 447 15.22 -1.03 -17.34
C PRO A 447 14.75 -1.13 -15.88
N TYR A 448 13.43 -1.05 -15.63
CA TYR A 448 12.85 -1.15 -14.31
C TYR A 448 12.70 -2.61 -13.85
N ALA A 449 13.37 -2.96 -12.75
CA ALA A 449 13.35 -4.32 -12.20
C ALA A 449 11.94 -4.83 -11.86
N LEU A 450 11.02 -3.93 -11.52
CA LEU A 450 9.62 -4.25 -11.22
C LEU A 450 8.91 -4.90 -12.43
N PHE A 451 9.00 -4.28 -13.60
CA PHE A 451 8.30 -4.76 -14.80
C PHE A 451 8.88 -6.09 -15.29
N ARG A 452 10.21 -6.23 -15.23
CA ARG A 452 10.88 -7.50 -15.52
C ARG A 452 10.41 -8.61 -14.58
N LYS A 453 10.36 -8.34 -13.27
CA LYS A 453 9.91 -9.31 -12.25
C LYS A 453 8.44 -9.68 -12.42
N LEU A 454 7.59 -8.75 -12.84
CA LEU A 454 6.17 -9.01 -13.10
C LEU A 454 5.97 -9.95 -14.30
N MET A 455 6.74 -9.77 -15.38
CA MET A 455 6.62 -10.59 -16.60
C MET A 455 7.35 -11.94 -16.52
N LYS A 456 8.34 -12.07 -15.63
CA LYS A 456 9.18 -13.28 -15.54
C LYS A 456 8.38 -14.57 -15.24
N PRO A 457 7.43 -14.62 -14.28
CA PRO A 457 6.64 -15.82 -14.02
C PRO A 457 5.78 -16.23 -15.22
N ILE A 458 5.12 -15.27 -15.88
CA ILE A 458 4.29 -15.52 -17.06
C ILE A 458 5.15 -16.14 -18.17
N ARG A 459 6.30 -15.54 -18.48
CA ARG A 459 7.21 -16.04 -19.51
C ARG A 459 7.74 -17.44 -19.19
N GLY A 460 8.25 -17.65 -17.98
CA GLY A 460 8.84 -18.92 -17.58
C GLY A 460 7.82 -20.06 -17.60
N VAL A 461 6.63 -19.84 -17.04
CA VAL A 461 5.58 -20.86 -16.98
C VAL A 461 4.97 -21.11 -18.36
N ALA A 462 4.79 -20.07 -19.18
CA ALA A 462 4.25 -20.23 -20.54
C ALA A 462 5.22 -21.01 -21.44
N LEU A 463 6.52 -20.71 -21.41
CA LEU A 463 7.52 -21.46 -22.17
C LEU A 463 7.59 -22.91 -21.69
N LEU A 464 7.59 -23.13 -20.36
CA LEU A 464 7.58 -24.49 -19.81
C LEU A 464 6.36 -25.28 -20.29
N GLY A 465 5.16 -24.72 -20.14
CA GLY A 465 3.92 -25.38 -20.58
C GLY A 465 3.88 -25.65 -22.08
N TYR A 466 4.40 -24.73 -22.89
CA TYR A 466 4.44 -24.88 -24.34
C TYR A 466 5.40 -25.99 -24.79
N TYR A 467 6.62 -26.03 -24.25
CA TYR A 467 7.64 -27.00 -24.63
C TYR A 467 7.40 -28.40 -24.05
N ASP A 468 6.71 -28.50 -22.92
CA ASP A 468 6.33 -29.79 -22.31
C ASP A 468 5.07 -30.39 -22.96
N HIS A 469 4.33 -29.61 -23.77
CA HIS A 469 3.11 -30.06 -24.42
C HIS A 469 3.39 -31.21 -25.42
N PRO A 470 2.63 -32.33 -25.40
CA PRO A 470 2.91 -33.52 -26.22
C PRO A 470 3.02 -33.23 -27.72
N ILE A 471 2.12 -32.39 -28.26
CA ILE A 471 2.12 -32.00 -29.68
C ILE A 471 3.40 -31.21 -30.02
N THR A 472 3.77 -30.24 -29.18
CA THR A 472 4.99 -29.45 -29.38
C THR A 472 6.22 -30.33 -29.29
N ARG A 473 6.28 -31.20 -28.28
CA ARG A 473 7.39 -32.14 -28.08
C ARG A 473 7.54 -33.12 -29.24
N ALA A 474 6.45 -33.65 -29.78
CA ALA A 474 6.48 -34.50 -30.97
C ALA A 474 7.02 -33.73 -32.18
N SER A 475 6.53 -32.52 -32.42
CA SER A 475 7.02 -31.68 -33.53
C SER A 475 8.51 -31.32 -33.41
N ILE A 476 9.02 -31.11 -32.20
CA ILE A 476 10.46 -30.88 -31.93
C ILE A 476 11.30 -32.09 -32.30
N LEU A 477 10.82 -33.30 -31.97
CA LEU A 477 11.55 -34.54 -32.23
C LEU A 477 11.54 -34.90 -33.73
N GLU A 478 10.49 -34.55 -34.46
CA GLU A 478 10.34 -34.84 -35.89
C GLU A 478 11.07 -33.82 -36.78
N SER A 479 11.23 -32.57 -36.36
CA SER A 479 11.88 -31.53 -37.17
C SER A 479 12.59 -30.48 -36.29
N PRO A 480 13.82 -30.78 -35.83
CA PRO A 480 14.59 -29.88 -34.97
C PRO A 480 14.86 -28.50 -35.59
N GLU A 481 14.96 -28.43 -36.91
CA GLU A 481 15.31 -27.21 -37.66
C GLU A 481 14.11 -26.29 -37.94
N ALA A 482 12.87 -26.76 -37.75
CA ALA A 482 11.66 -26.01 -38.09
C ALA A 482 11.19 -25.03 -37.00
N LEU A 483 11.85 -25.00 -35.83
CA LEU A 483 11.50 -24.12 -34.73
C LEU A 483 12.47 -22.95 -34.64
N LEU A 484 12.06 -21.82 -35.23
CA LEU A 484 12.58 -20.52 -34.85
C LEU A 484 12.41 -20.36 -33.33
N ALA A 485 13.50 -20.17 -32.60
CA ALA A 485 13.43 -19.96 -31.17
C ALA A 485 12.53 -18.74 -30.88
N PRO A 486 11.58 -18.81 -29.94
CA PRO A 486 10.80 -17.64 -29.56
C PRO A 486 11.76 -16.51 -29.18
N ALA A 487 11.52 -15.29 -29.68
CA ALA A 487 12.37 -14.11 -29.46
C ALA A 487 12.68 -13.86 -27.96
N SER A 488 11.85 -14.41 -27.07
CA SER A 488 12.04 -14.39 -25.62
C SER A 488 13.20 -15.24 -25.09
N LEU A 489 13.82 -16.11 -25.89
CA LEU A 489 15.02 -16.89 -25.51
C LEU A 489 16.32 -16.21 -25.92
N VAL A 490 16.29 -15.39 -26.97
CA VAL A 490 17.49 -14.71 -27.48
C VAL A 490 17.60 -13.36 -26.80
N ARG A 491 18.55 -13.24 -25.87
CA ARG A 491 18.96 -11.93 -25.35
C ARG A 491 19.53 -11.17 -26.53
N GLY A 492 18.88 -10.08 -26.96
CA GLY A 492 19.43 -9.17 -27.96
C GLY A 492 20.70 -8.49 -27.45
N LYS A 493 21.81 -9.22 -27.46
CA LYS A 493 23.11 -8.65 -27.76
C LYS A 493 23.33 -8.97 -29.22
N GLU A 494 23.37 -7.94 -30.06
CA GLU A 494 24.10 -8.03 -31.31
C GLU A 494 25.41 -8.77 -31.02
N LEU A 495 25.57 -9.94 -31.63
CA LEU A 495 26.88 -10.53 -31.82
C LEU A 495 27.63 -9.50 -32.65
N ASP A 496 28.39 -8.65 -31.95
CA ASP A 496 29.34 -7.72 -32.53
C ASP A 496 30.16 -8.53 -33.53
N THR A 497 29.98 -8.23 -34.83
CA THR A 497 30.55 -8.96 -35.97
C THR A 497 32.08 -8.91 -36.04
N LYS A 498 32.75 -8.49 -34.96
CA LYS A 498 34.20 -8.47 -34.82
C LYS A 498 34.80 -9.77 -34.30
N THR A 499 34.08 -10.60 -33.54
CA THR A 499 34.68 -11.82 -32.97
C THR A 499 34.65 -13.03 -33.92
N ALA A 500 33.94 -12.94 -35.04
CA ALA A 500 33.95 -13.99 -36.09
C ALA A 500 35.13 -13.87 -37.06
N ALA A 501 35.83 -12.72 -37.08
CA ALA A 501 37.00 -12.51 -37.94
C ALA A 501 38.32 -13.01 -37.34
N GLU A 502 38.39 -13.21 -36.01
CA GLU A 502 39.60 -13.69 -35.32
C GLU A 502 39.64 -15.22 -35.12
N ALA A 503 38.60 -15.94 -35.57
CA ALA A 503 38.58 -17.41 -35.57
C ALA A 503 38.83 -18.01 -36.97
N GLN A 504 39.17 -17.18 -37.97
CA GLN A 504 39.56 -17.57 -39.33
C GLN A 504 40.90 -16.95 -39.79
N SER A 505 41.71 -16.41 -38.87
CA SER A 505 43.14 -16.15 -39.06
C SER A 505 43.94 -16.95 -38.04
#